data_AF-A0A1I2BTT8-F1
#
_entry.id   AF-A0A1I2BTT8-F1
#
_cell.length_a   1.000
_cell.length_b   1.000
_cell.length_c   1.000
_cell.angle_alpha   90.00
_cell.angle_beta   90.00
_cell.angle_gamma   90.00
#
_symmetry.space_group_name_H-M   'P 1'
#
loop_
_entity.id
_entity.type
_entity.pdbx_description
1 polymer ?
#
loop_
_entity_poly.entity_id
_entity_poly.type
_entity_poly.pdbx_seq_one_letter_code
_entity_poly.pdbx_strand_id
1 'polypeptide(L)'
;MEAISTVSDLEAPGIHDDPRSRAIEYPLPRSLGNCILIADFLSATECKALIAQAEARGFASAESDYPPSYRNNDRQVLDDPALAERLLRRLNEVCQGGAENLLDADQRTGWRLQGVNERLRLCRYRPGQQFRIHQDGVHHRGPDCRSMLTFMVYLTDGNEFEGGDTLFYGAGPAHGESADDIVARVRPRAGSLILFDHGVWHAGATVTRGTKYILRSDLLFHRTQGEDAEPIATAHHQGYIWALATLAGGGLASGGRDGNIRLWKADGTAIRTLTGHGQSVLGLADIGNGLLASISRDRTLRFWATASGRCLKTVTAHRAAALSIARLSDRLIATGGADHSIQLWSAQGERLRMLEGHQGWVWGLAALADDLLASASEDGSLRIWDLQRDQCIARRQTPHPMRTIDAHPEALATGDANGNVRLWAFDGERLVETASFTAHAAAVRRVRFLRDGRLATCGEDNCLRIWDIPSLALLHEDQRINFVTDVVELQGGATVSCGYDGELVWS
;
A
#
# COMPACT_ATOMS: atom_id res chain seq x y z
N MET A 1 -5.62 -35.31 6.62
CA MET A 1 -6.52 -35.56 5.47
C MET A 1 -7.93 -35.55 6.04
N GLU A 2 -8.41 -34.34 6.35
CA GLU A 2 -9.76 -34.09 6.85
C GLU A 2 -10.38 -33.04 5.91
N ALA A 3 -11.65 -33.26 5.59
CA ALA A 3 -12.34 -32.61 4.50
C ALA A 3 -12.67 -31.15 4.82
N ILE A 4 -12.38 -30.27 3.86
CA ILE A 4 -12.90 -28.90 3.79
C ILE A 4 -14.43 -29.01 3.78
N SER A 5 -15.10 -28.53 4.83
CA SER A 5 -16.55 -28.45 4.83
C SER A 5 -16.99 -27.38 3.83
N THR A 6 -17.79 -27.78 2.85
CA THR A 6 -18.67 -26.86 2.14
C THR A 6 -19.68 -26.31 3.14
N VAL A 7 -19.85 -25.00 3.19
CA VAL A 7 -20.79 -24.32 4.10
C VAL A 7 -22.21 -24.79 3.82
N SER A 8 -22.63 -25.80 4.56
CA SER A 8 -24.00 -26.11 4.94
C SER A 8 -23.96 -26.46 6.42
N ASP A 9 -24.78 -25.79 7.21
CA ASP A 9 -25.06 -26.03 8.63
C ASP A 9 -24.17 -25.30 9.65
N LEU A 10 -24.33 -23.97 9.71
CA LEU A 10 -24.30 -23.22 10.96
C LEU A 10 -25.65 -22.48 11.09
N GLU A 11 -26.58 -23.06 11.86
CA GLU A 11 -27.88 -22.46 12.16
C GLU A 11 -27.71 -21.17 12.98
N ALA A 12 -28.13 -20.04 12.42
CA ALA A 12 -28.40 -18.81 13.17
C ALA A 12 -29.88 -18.81 13.62
N PRO A 13 -30.20 -18.36 14.85
CA PRO A 13 -31.57 -18.41 15.33
C PRO A 13 -32.42 -17.30 14.70
N GLY A 14 -33.49 -17.73 14.02
CA GLY A 14 -34.79 -17.05 13.90
C GLY A 14 -34.83 -15.66 13.26
N ILE A 15 -34.92 -15.59 11.93
CA ILE A 15 -35.49 -14.44 11.22
C ILE A 15 -36.52 -14.97 10.20
N HIS A 16 -37.68 -14.31 10.18
CA HIS A 16 -38.90 -14.67 9.46
C HIS A 16 -38.71 -15.01 7.97
N ASP A 17 -39.55 -15.94 7.53
CA ASP A 17 -39.67 -16.55 6.19
C ASP A 17 -40.20 -15.51 5.15
N ASP A 18 -39.33 -14.60 4.68
CA ASP A 18 -39.56 -13.78 3.46
C ASP A 18 -38.75 -14.38 2.29
N PRO A 19 -39.37 -14.78 1.16
CA PRO A 19 -38.63 -15.32 0.01
C PRO A 19 -37.57 -14.37 -0.58
N ARG A 20 -37.57 -13.08 -0.25
CA ARG A 20 -36.56 -12.08 -0.69
C ARG A 20 -35.38 -11.91 0.28
N SER A 21 -35.45 -12.45 1.50
CA SER A 21 -34.28 -12.56 2.38
C SER A 21 -33.22 -13.53 1.84
N ARG A 22 -33.60 -14.38 0.86
CA ARG A 22 -32.73 -15.36 0.19
C ARG A 22 -31.70 -14.78 -0.78
N ALA A 23 -31.79 -13.50 -1.15
CA ALA A 23 -30.86 -12.87 -2.10
C ALA A 23 -29.61 -12.28 -1.43
N ILE A 24 -29.64 -12.13 -0.09
CA ILE A 24 -28.55 -11.53 0.69
C ILE A 24 -27.94 -12.61 1.58
N GLU A 25 -26.67 -12.88 1.36
CA GLU A 25 -25.87 -13.82 2.15
C GLU A 25 -24.84 -13.03 2.97
N TYR A 26 -24.41 -13.60 4.09
CA TYR A 26 -23.39 -13.03 4.98
C TYR A 26 -22.21 -14.00 5.03
N PRO A 27 -21.24 -13.87 4.11
CA PRO A 27 -20.16 -14.85 3.98
C PRO A 27 -19.22 -14.90 5.20
N LEU A 28 -19.27 -13.89 6.07
CA LEU A 28 -18.44 -13.80 7.27
C LEU A 28 -19.30 -13.65 8.53
N PRO A 29 -18.85 -14.23 9.66
CA PRO A 29 -19.36 -13.86 10.98
C PRO A 29 -19.18 -12.35 11.22
N ARG A 30 -20.18 -11.69 11.82
CA ARG A 30 -20.11 -10.25 12.14
C ARG A 30 -18.90 -9.86 13.00
N SER A 31 -18.34 -10.79 13.77
CA SER A 31 -17.14 -10.57 14.58
C SER A 31 -15.88 -10.28 13.75
N LEU A 32 -15.87 -10.66 12.47
CA LEU A 32 -14.76 -10.39 11.53
C LEU A 32 -15.02 -9.16 10.65
N GLY A 33 -16.11 -8.42 10.92
CA GLY A 33 -16.55 -7.29 10.14
C GLY A 33 -17.80 -7.59 9.30
N ASN A 34 -18.31 -6.56 8.64
CA ASN A 34 -19.40 -6.67 7.70
C ASN A 34 -18.90 -7.24 6.38
N CYS A 35 -19.55 -8.29 5.90
CA CYS A 35 -19.39 -8.81 4.55
C CYS A 35 -20.75 -9.33 4.09
N ILE A 36 -21.23 -8.80 2.98
CA ILE A 36 -22.58 -9.03 2.47
C ILE A 36 -22.48 -9.34 0.99
N LEU A 37 -23.11 -10.42 0.57
CA LEU A 37 -23.22 -10.83 -0.82
C LEU A 37 -24.68 -10.70 -1.27
N ILE A 38 -24.90 -9.93 -2.33
CA ILE A 38 -26.20 -9.68 -2.95
C ILE A 38 -26.20 -10.39 -4.30
N ALA A 39 -26.99 -11.44 -4.41
CA ALA A 39 -27.17 -12.18 -5.65
C ALA A 39 -27.97 -11.36 -6.69
N ASP A 40 -27.72 -11.63 -7.98
CA ASP A 40 -28.50 -11.08 -9.10
C ASP A 40 -28.57 -9.54 -9.12
N PHE A 41 -27.52 -8.87 -8.61
CA PHE A 41 -27.44 -7.41 -8.61
C PHE A 41 -27.36 -6.86 -10.04
N LEU A 42 -26.53 -7.42 -10.92
CA LEU A 42 -26.59 -7.17 -12.36
C LEU A 42 -27.11 -8.41 -13.09
N SER A 43 -27.82 -8.21 -14.20
CA SER A 43 -28.19 -9.32 -15.09
C SER A 43 -26.97 -9.85 -15.85
N ALA A 44 -27.02 -11.11 -16.29
CA ALA A 44 -25.99 -11.70 -17.14
C ALA A 44 -25.73 -10.90 -18.43
N THR A 45 -26.77 -10.27 -18.99
CA THR A 45 -26.67 -9.41 -20.18
C THR A 45 -25.89 -8.13 -19.88
N GLU A 46 -26.15 -7.48 -18.75
CA GLU A 46 -25.40 -6.29 -18.30
C GLU A 46 -23.93 -6.63 -18.05
N CYS A 47 -23.65 -7.76 -17.39
CA CYS A 47 -22.27 -8.23 -17.17
C CYS A 47 -21.52 -8.41 -18.48
N LYS A 48 -22.12 -9.11 -19.46
CA LYS A 48 -21.52 -9.31 -20.79
C LYS A 48 -21.29 -7.99 -21.53
N ALA A 49 -22.23 -7.04 -21.45
CA ALA A 49 -22.08 -5.73 -22.06
C ALA A 49 -20.92 -4.94 -21.45
N LEU A 50 -20.78 -4.93 -20.12
CA LEU A 50 -19.67 -4.29 -19.43
C LEU A 50 -18.32 -4.90 -19.82
N ILE A 51 -18.23 -6.23 -19.89
CA ILE A 51 -17.01 -6.94 -20.33
C ILE A 51 -16.67 -6.56 -21.77
N ALA A 52 -17.64 -6.64 -22.69
CA ALA A 52 -17.40 -6.34 -24.10
C ALA A 52 -16.93 -4.89 -24.32
N GLN A 53 -17.53 -3.93 -23.61
CA GLN A 53 -17.09 -2.54 -23.63
C GLN A 53 -15.69 -2.36 -23.05
N ALA A 54 -15.37 -3.07 -21.96
CA ALA A 54 -14.04 -3.03 -21.35
C ALA A 54 -12.96 -3.55 -22.29
N GLU A 55 -13.20 -4.70 -22.93
CA GLU A 55 -12.30 -5.30 -23.91
C GLU A 55 -12.11 -4.38 -25.12
N ALA A 56 -13.18 -3.78 -25.63
CA ALA A 56 -13.10 -2.83 -26.75
C ALA A 56 -12.26 -1.59 -26.41
N ARG A 57 -12.32 -1.11 -25.16
CA ARG A 57 -11.47 0.00 -24.69
C ARG A 57 -10.04 -0.42 -24.37
N GLY A 58 -9.80 -1.71 -24.14
CA GLY A 58 -8.52 -2.27 -23.72
C GLY A 58 -8.25 -2.14 -22.22
N PHE A 59 -7.27 -2.92 -21.76
CA PHE A 59 -6.78 -2.90 -20.38
C PHE A 59 -5.28 -2.60 -20.35
N ALA A 60 -4.82 -2.05 -19.22
CA ALA A 60 -3.40 -1.88 -18.91
C ALA A 60 -3.01 -2.79 -17.74
N SER A 61 -1.73 -3.16 -17.66
CA SER A 61 -1.18 -3.87 -16.50
C SER A 61 -1.35 -3.02 -15.23
N ALA A 62 -1.69 -3.65 -14.09
CA ALA A 62 -1.71 -2.97 -12.80
C ALA A 62 -0.30 -2.67 -12.24
N GLU A 63 0.75 -3.14 -12.91
CA GLU A 63 2.15 -3.02 -12.49
C GLU A 63 2.67 -1.56 -12.43
N SER A 64 1.91 -0.58 -12.92
CA SER A 64 2.23 0.83 -12.69
C SER A 64 1.81 1.32 -11.30
N ASP A 65 0.80 0.67 -10.71
CA ASP A 65 0.14 1.08 -9.46
C ASP A 65 0.49 0.17 -8.28
N TYR A 66 0.78 -1.11 -8.57
CA TYR A 66 1.12 -2.13 -7.58
C TYR A 66 2.29 -3.00 -8.05
N PRO A 67 3.15 -3.49 -7.16
CA PRO A 67 4.19 -4.42 -7.58
C PRO A 67 3.57 -5.76 -8.05
N PRO A 68 4.15 -6.40 -9.08
CA PRO A 68 3.65 -7.68 -9.59
C PRO A 68 3.55 -8.78 -8.52
N SER A 69 4.46 -8.81 -7.54
CA SER A 69 4.40 -9.79 -6.44
C SER A 69 3.22 -9.59 -5.50
N TYR A 70 2.60 -8.41 -5.47
CA TYR A 70 1.37 -8.14 -4.72
C TYR A 70 0.14 -8.39 -5.57
N ARG A 71 0.14 -7.87 -6.81
CA ARG A 71 -0.98 -7.97 -7.74
C ARG A 71 -0.48 -7.77 -9.17
N ASN A 72 -0.86 -8.70 -10.06
CA ASN A 72 -0.34 -8.78 -11.44
C ASN A 72 -1.46 -8.87 -12.50
N ASN A 73 -2.67 -8.44 -12.15
CA ASN A 73 -3.82 -8.48 -13.06
C ASN A 73 -3.85 -7.24 -13.99
N ASP A 74 -4.71 -7.29 -14.99
CA ASP A 74 -4.97 -6.14 -15.85
C ASP A 74 -6.13 -5.30 -15.29
N ARG A 75 -6.08 -3.98 -15.48
CA ARG A 75 -7.14 -3.07 -15.05
C ARG A 75 -7.41 -1.95 -16.05
N GLN A 76 -8.63 -1.45 -15.97
CA GLN A 76 -9.07 -0.22 -16.59
C GLN A 76 -9.66 0.65 -15.49
N VAL A 77 -9.29 1.94 -15.48
CA VAL A 77 -9.88 2.93 -14.58
C VAL A 77 -10.90 3.75 -15.35
N LEU A 78 -12.08 3.90 -14.77
CA LEU A 78 -13.19 4.64 -15.34
C LEU A 78 -13.60 5.72 -14.34
N ASP A 79 -13.56 6.97 -14.76
CA ASP A 79 -14.21 8.07 -14.04
C ASP A 79 -15.61 8.24 -14.65
N ASP A 80 -16.60 7.52 -14.11
CA ASP A 80 -17.97 7.44 -14.64
C ASP A 80 -19.03 7.72 -13.54
N PRO A 81 -19.35 9.01 -13.31
CA PRO A 81 -20.34 9.41 -12.31
C PRO A 81 -21.74 8.83 -12.59
N ALA A 82 -22.10 8.71 -13.87
CA ALA A 82 -23.42 8.21 -14.26
C ALA A 82 -23.57 6.72 -13.95
N LEU A 83 -22.53 5.91 -14.17
CA LEU A 83 -22.53 4.51 -13.75
C LEU A 83 -22.59 4.39 -12.23
N ALA A 84 -21.79 5.17 -11.50
CA ALA A 84 -21.82 5.16 -10.03
C ALA A 84 -23.20 5.50 -9.46
N GLU A 85 -23.87 6.53 -10.00
CA GLU A 85 -25.24 6.89 -9.61
C GLU A 85 -26.25 5.76 -9.90
N ARG A 86 -26.16 5.12 -11.08
CA ARG A 86 -27.02 3.97 -11.43
C ARG A 86 -26.80 2.80 -10.47
N LEU A 87 -25.56 2.49 -10.12
CA LEU A 87 -25.23 1.41 -9.18
C LEU A 87 -25.76 1.72 -7.77
N LEU A 88 -25.65 2.97 -7.32
CA LEU A 88 -26.21 3.40 -6.04
C LEU A 88 -27.74 3.29 -6.00
N ARG A 89 -28.43 3.79 -7.03
CA ARG A 89 -29.90 3.68 -7.11
C ARG A 89 -30.35 2.23 -7.03
N ARG A 90 -29.69 1.36 -7.79
CA ARG A 90 -29.97 -0.07 -7.79
C ARG A 90 -29.67 -0.70 -6.42
N LEU A 91 -28.58 -0.33 -5.76
CA LEU A 91 -28.30 -0.79 -4.40
C LEU A 91 -29.44 -0.41 -3.47
N ASN A 92 -29.89 0.84 -3.49
CA ASN A 92 -31.04 1.28 -2.70
C ASN A 92 -32.32 0.49 -3.05
N GLU A 93 -32.62 0.24 -4.32
CA GLU A 93 -33.77 -0.57 -4.73
C GLU A 93 -33.74 -1.99 -4.16
N VAL A 94 -32.59 -2.68 -4.28
CA VAL A 94 -32.41 -4.03 -3.72
C VAL A 94 -32.54 -4.02 -2.19
N CYS A 95 -32.12 -2.93 -1.56
CA CYS A 95 -32.19 -2.72 -0.11
C CYS A 95 -33.50 -2.06 0.35
N GLN A 96 -34.51 -1.94 -0.52
CA GLN A 96 -35.81 -1.29 -0.24
C GLN A 96 -35.69 0.14 0.34
N GLY A 97 -34.71 0.91 -0.15
CA GLY A 97 -34.44 2.28 0.27
C GLY A 97 -33.60 2.41 1.54
N GLY A 98 -33.07 1.31 2.08
CA GLY A 98 -32.28 1.29 3.32
C GLY A 98 -30.90 0.66 3.15
N ALA A 99 -30.14 0.99 2.09
CA ALA A 99 -28.78 0.47 1.92
C ALA A 99 -27.86 0.89 3.08
N GLU A 100 -28.13 2.04 3.69
CA GLU A 100 -27.51 2.52 4.92
C GLU A 100 -27.81 1.66 6.16
N ASN A 101 -28.81 0.76 6.09
CA ASN A 101 -29.19 -0.14 7.18
C ASN A 101 -28.61 -1.56 6.99
N LEU A 102 -28.31 -1.98 5.75
CA LEU A 102 -27.55 -3.22 5.52
C LEU A 102 -26.14 -3.12 6.09
N LEU A 103 -25.62 -1.92 6.09
CA LEU A 103 -24.26 -1.60 6.43
C LEU A 103 -24.31 -0.88 7.77
N ASP A 104 -24.32 -1.66 8.85
CA ASP A 104 -24.17 -1.18 10.24
C ASP A 104 -22.75 -0.57 10.47
N ALA A 105 -22.07 -0.17 9.40
CA ALA A 105 -20.67 0.19 9.35
C ALA A 105 -20.34 1.48 10.12
N ASP A 106 -21.35 2.28 10.51
CA ASP A 106 -21.07 3.45 11.37
C ASP A 106 -22.28 4.20 11.94
N GLN A 107 -23.46 3.57 12.13
CA GLN A 107 -24.62 4.29 12.70
C GLN A 107 -24.32 4.90 14.10
N ARG A 108 -23.25 4.46 14.76
CA ARG A 108 -22.78 4.96 16.07
C ARG A 108 -21.85 6.18 16.02
N THR A 109 -21.29 6.57 14.87
CA THR A 109 -20.26 7.65 14.80
C THR A 109 -20.63 8.83 13.90
N GLY A 110 -21.84 8.81 13.31
CA GLY A 110 -22.35 9.91 12.52
C GLY A 110 -21.79 9.98 11.10
N TRP A 111 -21.68 8.85 10.41
CA TRP A 111 -21.44 8.81 8.96
C TRP A 111 -22.67 8.25 8.23
N ARG A 112 -22.92 8.76 7.02
CA ARG A 112 -24.04 8.36 6.17
C ARG A 112 -23.54 8.04 4.77
N LEU A 113 -24.11 6.98 4.18
CA LEU A 113 -23.81 6.58 2.81
C LEU A 113 -24.17 7.73 1.87
N GLN A 114 -23.18 8.19 1.11
CA GLN A 114 -23.34 9.25 0.12
C GLN A 114 -23.47 8.68 -1.29
N GLY A 115 -22.68 7.65 -1.60
CA GLY A 115 -22.76 7.01 -2.90
C GLY A 115 -21.64 6.02 -3.20
N VAL A 116 -21.61 5.58 -4.45
CA VAL A 116 -20.50 4.79 -5.01
C VAL A 116 -19.45 5.75 -5.54
N ASN A 117 -18.17 5.49 -5.30
CA ASN A 117 -17.08 6.28 -5.86
C ASN A 117 -17.12 6.23 -7.40
N GLU A 118 -17.15 7.39 -8.06
CA GLU A 118 -17.19 7.49 -9.52
C GLU A 118 -15.93 7.02 -10.21
N ARG A 119 -14.83 6.83 -9.47
CA ARG A 119 -13.61 6.23 -9.98
C ARG A 119 -13.67 4.71 -9.85
N LEU A 120 -14.33 4.06 -10.79
CA LEU A 120 -14.48 2.61 -10.87
C LEU A 120 -13.26 1.94 -11.51
N ARG A 121 -13.11 0.64 -11.26
CA ARG A 121 -12.03 -0.20 -11.78
C ARG A 121 -12.60 -1.48 -12.35
N LEU A 122 -12.47 -1.67 -13.65
CA LEU A 122 -12.70 -2.97 -14.27
C LEU A 122 -11.40 -3.75 -14.20
N CYS A 123 -11.42 -4.92 -13.58
CA CYS A 123 -10.26 -5.77 -13.35
C CYS A 123 -10.45 -7.06 -14.13
N ARG A 124 -9.41 -7.49 -14.85
CA ARG A 124 -9.34 -8.74 -15.61
C ARG A 124 -8.20 -9.60 -15.07
N TYR A 125 -8.50 -10.87 -14.80
CA TYR A 125 -7.56 -11.87 -14.32
C TYR A 125 -7.53 -13.06 -15.27
N ARG A 126 -6.36 -13.32 -15.85
CA ARG A 126 -6.03 -14.44 -16.74
C ARG A 126 -5.25 -15.52 -15.98
N PRO A 127 -5.01 -16.70 -16.60
CA PRO A 127 -4.20 -17.73 -15.98
C PRO A 127 -2.85 -17.20 -15.47
N GLY A 128 -2.51 -17.51 -14.23
CA GLY A 128 -1.32 -17.01 -13.53
C GLY A 128 -1.49 -15.64 -12.85
N GLN A 129 -2.64 -14.97 -13.01
CA GLN A 129 -2.91 -13.68 -12.35
C GLN A 129 -3.68 -13.85 -11.04
N GLN A 130 -3.36 -13.00 -10.07
CA GLN A 130 -3.93 -12.99 -8.72
C GLN A 130 -3.85 -11.60 -8.09
N PHE A 131 -4.37 -11.50 -6.86
CA PHE A 131 -3.99 -10.44 -5.93
C PHE A 131 -3.84 -11.04 -4.54
N ARG A 132 -2.76 -10.68 -3.84
CA ARG A 132 -2.43 -11.23 -2.51
C ARG A 132 -3.34 -10.67 -1.41
N ILE A 133 -3.25 -11.31 -0.25
CA ILE A 133 -3.95 -10.90 0.96
C ILE A 133 -3.67 -9.42 1.27
N HIS A 134 -4.72 -8.65 1.49
CA HIS A 134 -4.60 -7.25 1.89
C HIS A 134 -5.86 -6.74 2.59
N GLN A 135 -5.70 -5.59 3.23
CA GLN A 135 -6.81 -4.71 3.62
C GLN A 135 -7.00 -3.64 2.57
N ASP A 136 -8.27 -3.29 2.35
CA ASP A 136 -8.59 -2.18 1.48
C ASP A 136 -8.31 -0.84 2.15
N GLY A 137 -8.11 0.14 1.30
CA GLY A 137 -7.57 1.40 1.71
C GLY A 137 -8.61 2.50 1.74
N VAL A 138 -8.67 3.24 2.84
CA VAL A 138 -9.54 4.41 2.95
C VAL A 138 -9.09 5.52 1.98
N HIS A 139 -10.03 5.98 1.17
CA HIS A 139 -9.91 7.14 0.31
C HIS A 139 -10.66 8.31 0.96
N HIS A 140 -9.96 9.39 1.25
CA HIS A 140 -10.55 10.63 1.74
C HIS A 140 -10.68 11.63 0.57
N ARG A 141 -11.88 12.19 0.39
CA ARG A 141 -12.13 13.32 -0.53
C ARG A 141 -12.06 14.68 0.16
N GLY A 142 -12.03 14.65 1.48
CA GLY A 142 -12.00 15.79 2.36
C GLY A 142 -12.10 15.31 3.81
N PRO A 143 -12.16 16.24 4.76
CA PRO A 143 -12.30 15.91 6.18
C PRO A 143 -13.59 15.13 6.47
N ASP A 144 -14.65 15.40 5.72
CA ASP A 144 -15.99 14.88 5.99
C ASP A 144 -16.48 13.86 4.96
N CYS A 145 -15.61 13.37 4.06
CA CYS A 145 -15.98 12.35 3.07
C CYS A 145 -14.89 11.29 2.96
N ARG A 146 -15.23 10.03 3.25
CA ARG A 146 -14.31 8.89 3.22
C ARG A 146 -14.96 7.65 2.63
N SER A 147 -14.18 6.78 1.99
CA SER A 147 -14.63 5.43 1.69
C SER A 147 -14.58 4.55 2.94
N MET A 148 -15.55 3.67 3.12
CA MET A 148 -15.54 2.74 4.26
C MET A 148 -15.68 1.28 3.86
N LEU A 149 -16.32 1.03 2.73
CA LEU A 149 -16.64 -0.31 2.28
C LEU A 149 -16.18 -0.51 0.85
N THR A 150 -15.71 -1.71 0.57
CA THR A 150 -15.42 -2.15 -0.79
C THR A 150 -16.72 -2.48 -1.50
N PHE A 151 -16.86 -2.01 -2.74
CA PHE A 151 -17.98 -2.31 -3.62
C PHE A 151 -17.48 -3.15 -4.79
N MET A 152 -17.84 -4.43 -4.85
CA MET A 152 -17.29 -5.33 -5.86
C MET A 152 -18.37 -6.19 -6.54
N VAL A 153 -18.53 -6.03 -7.85
CA VAL A 153 -19.44 -6.85 -8.65
C VAL A 153 -18.65 -7.88 -9.45
N TYR A 154 -19.03 -9.14 -9.33
CA TYR A 154 -18.50 -10.21 -10.18
C TYR A 154 -19.16 -10.16 -11.55
N LEU A 155 -18.37 -10.06 -12.61
CA LEU A 155 -18.91 -9.98 -13.98
C LEU A 155 -18.85 -11.32 -14.72
N THR A 156 -18.16 -12.30 -14.17
CA THR A 156 -17.97 -13.63 -14.78
C THR A 156 -18.44 -14.70 -13.81
N ASP A 157 -19.07 -15.73 -14.34
CA ASP A 157 -19.52 -16.85 -13.54
C ASP A 157 -18.34 -17.74 -13.16
N GLY A 158 -18.36 -18.28 -11.95
CA GLY A 158 -17.35 -19.18 -11.44
C GLY A 158 -17.21 -20.43 -12.30
N ASN A 159 -18.22 -20.86 -13.05
CA ASN A 159 -18.04 -22.00 -13.96
C ASN A 159 -17.22 -21.68 -15.23
N GLU A 160 -16.95 -20.41 -15.53
CA GLU A 160 -16.22 -19.98 -16.73
C GLU A 160 -14.69 -19.90 -16.51
N PHE A 161 -14.21 -20.09 -15.29
CA PHE A 161 -12.78 -20.10 -14.94
C PHE A 161 -12.45 -21.08 -13.81
N GLU A 162 -11.18 -21.45 -13.63
CA GLU A 162 -10.71 -22.22 -12.49
C GLU A 162 -9.79 -21.39 -11.59
N GLY A 163 -9.74 -21.73 -10.30
CA GLY A 163 -9.13 -20.87 -9.29
C GLY A 163 -9.89 -19.55 -9.19
N GLY A 164 -9.21 -18.44 -8.91
CA GLY A 164 -9.84 -17.11 -9.02
C GLY A 164 -10.87 -16.76 -7.96
N ASP A 165 -11.13 -17.59 -6.95
CA ASP A 165 -12.08 -17.27 -5.87
C ASP A 165 -11.68 -16.02 -5.09
N THR A 166 -12.65 -15.36 -4.47
CA THR A 166 -12.37 -14.35 -3.45
C THR A 166 -12.25 -15.06 -2.11
N LEU A 167 -11.10 -14.90 -1.46
CA LEU A 167 -10.75 -15.53 -0.19
C LEU A 167 -10.77 -14.49 0.91
N PHE A 168 -11.28 -14.86 2.08
CA PHE A 168 -11.31 -14.02 3.28
C PHE A 168 -10.56 -14.69 4.41
N TYR A 169 -9.92 -13.88 5.25
CA TYR A 169 -9.03 -14.34 6.32
C TYR A 169 -9.43 -13.72 7.65
N GLY A 170 -9.28 -14.48 8.73
CA GLY A 170 -9.55 -13.98 10.09
C GLY A 170 -8.47 -13.02 10.60
N ALA A 171 -7.27 -13.06 10.02
CA ALA A 171 -6.13 -12.25 10.41
C ALA A 171 -5.25 -11.89 9.20
N GLY A 172 -4.32 -10.96 9.40
CA GLY A 172 -3.42 -10.46 8.36
C GLY A 172 -2.28 -11.41 8.00
N PRO A 173 -1.40 -11.01 7.04
CA PRO A 173 -0.38 -11.88 6.45
C PRO A 173 0.66 -12.42 7.44
N ALA A 174 0.78 -11.85 8.64
CA ALA A 174 1.61 -12.36 9.73
C ALA A 174 1.32 -13.82 10.09
N HIS A 175 0.10 -14.29 9.83
CA HIS A 175 -0.33 -15.66 10.13
C HIS A 175 -0.18 -16.62 8.95
N GLY A 176 0.33 -16.13 7.81
CA GLY A 176 0.49 -16.89 6.58
C GLY A 176 -0.65 -16.70 5.57
N GLU A 177 -0.42 -17.19 4.35
CA GLU A 177 -1.44 -17.32 3.30
C GLU A 177 -1.74 -18.81 3.08
N SER A 178 -2.05 -19.55 4.15
CA SER A 178 -2.35 -20.97 4.04
C SER A 178 -3.85 -21.20 3.80
N ALA A 179 -4.20 -22.40 3.34
CA ALA A 179 -5.60 -22.78 3.20
C ALA A 179 -6.33 -22.84 4.55
N ASP A 180 -5.60 -23.09 5.64
CA ASP A 180 -6.14 -23.24 7.00
C ASP A 180 -6.54 -21.89 7.61
N ASP A 181 -5.99 -20.78 7.10
CA ASP A 181 -6.29 -19.41 7.54
C ASP A 181 -7.54 -18.82 6.85
N ILE A 182 -8.05 -19.49 5.80
CA ILE A 182 -9.19 -19.03 5.01
C ILE A 182 -10.46 -19.29 5.81
N VAL A 183 -11.09 -18.22 6.28
CA VAL A 183 -12.34 -18.29 7.06
C VAL A 183 -13.58 -18.30 6.16
N ALA A 184 -13.48 -17.79 4.93
CA ALA A 184 -14.54 -17.89 3.94
C ALA A 184 -14.01 -17.82 2.50
N ARG A 185 -14.75 -18.45 1.60
CA ARG A 185 -14.47 -18.50 0.16
C ARG A 185 -15.75 -18.16 -0.59
N VAL A 186 -15.67 -17.13 -1.43
CA VAL A 186 -16.78 -16.75 -2.33
C VAL A 186 -16.41 -17.16 -3.74
N ARG A 187 -17.11 -18.20 -4.24
CA ARG A 187 -17.09 -18.57 -5.65
C ARG A 187 -17.92 -17.53 -6.42
N PRO A 188 -17.35 -16.80 -7.39
CA PRO A 188 -18.08 -15.77 -8.11
C PRO A 188 -19.30 -16.34 -8.83
N ARG A 189 -20.42 -15.62 -8.75
CA ARG A 189 -21.59 -15.80 -9.63
C ARG A 189 -21.75 -14.51 -10.41
N ALA A 190 -21.88 -14.60 -11.73
CA ALA A 190 -21.97 -13.41 -12.56
C ALA A 190 -23.18 -12.56 -12.13
N GLY A 191 -22.95 -11.26 -11.94
CA GLY A 191 -23.96 -10.32 -11.49
C GLY A 191 -24.07 -10.16 -9.98
N SER A 192 -23.42 -10.99 -9.16
CA SER A 192 -23.44 -10.81 -7.71
C SER A 192 -22.56 -9.63 -7.27
N LEU A 193 -23.09 -8.81 -6.34
CA LEU A 193 -22.38 -7.73 -5.66
C LEU A 193 -21.94 -8.21 -4.28
N ILE A 194 -20.67 -8.02 -3.93
CA ILE A 194 -20.17 -8.20 -2.57
C ILE A 194 -19.74 -6.84 -1.99
N LEU A 195 -20.16 -6.58 -0.76
CA LEU A 195 -19.85 -5.40 0.04
C LEU A 195 -19.14 -5.83 1.32
N PHE A 196 -18.00 -5.24 1.65
CA PHE A 196 -17.32 -5.57 2.90
C PHE A 196 -16.47 -4.42 3.45
N ASP A 197 -16.21 -4.44 4.75
CA ASP A 197 -15.40 -3.41 5.42
C ASP A 197 -13.96 -3.39 4.87
N HIS A 198 -13.38 -2.20 4.73
CA HIS A 198 -11.97 -2.06 4.30
C HIS A 198 -10.98 -2.77 5.23
N GLY A 199 -11.34 -2.97 6.50
CA GLY A 199 -10.55 -3.73 7.48
C GLY A 199 -10.57 -5.25 7.32
N VAL A 200 -11.41 -5.80 6.43
CA VAL A 200 -11.48 -7.25 6.19
C VAL A 200 -10.32 -7.69 5.30
N TRP A 201 -9.54 -8.66 5.79
CA TRP A 201 -8.46 -9.28 5.04
C TRP A 201 -9.01 -10.17 3.94
N HIS A 202 -8.57 -9.92 2.71
CA HIS A 202 -9.04 -10.67 1.56
C HIS A 202 -7.99 -10.80 0.45
N ALA A 203 -8.11 -11.84 -0.36
CA ALA A 203 -7.26 -12.13 -1.51
C ALA A 203 -8.09 -12.63 -2.71
N GLY A 204 -7.49 -12.63 -3.88
CA GLY A 204 -8.03 -13.28 -5.07
C GLY A 204 -7.14 -14.42 -5.45
N ALA A 205 -7.64 -15.64 -5.32
CA ALA A 205 -6.90 -16.84 -5.66
C ALA A 205 -6.38 -16.74 -7.10
N THR A 206 -5.24 -17.38 -7.37
CA THR A 206 -4.71 -17.46 -8.73
C THR A 206 -5.75 -18.07 -9.67
N VAL A 207 -6.01 -17.39 -10.79
CA VAL A 207 -6.77 -17.98 -11.89
C VAL A 207 -5.86 -18.99 -12.58
N THR A 208 -6.32 -20.22 -12.77
CA THR A 208 -5.53 -21.29 -13.42
C THR A 208 -6.02 -21.58 -14.84
N ARG A 209 -7.30 -21.31 -15.13
CA ARG A 209 -7.91 -21.41 -16.47
C ARG A 209 -9.03 -20.38 -16.62
N GLY A 210 -9.30 -19.94 -17.86
CA GLY A 210 -10.38 -19.01 -18.15
C GLY A 210 -10.00 -17.56 -17.85
N THR A 211 -10.98 -16.66 -17.74
CA THR A 211 -10.71 -15.25 -17.42
C THR A 211 -11.80 -14.72 -16.49
N LYS A 212 -11.40 -14.18 -15.34
CA LYS A 212 -12.30 -13.58 -14.36
C LYS A 212 -12.35 -12.06 -14.56
N TYR A 213 -13.55 -11.50 -14.62
CA TYR A 213 -13.77 -10.06 -14.64
C TYR A 213 -14.50 -9.58 -13.38
N ILE A 214 -14.07 -8.44 -12.86
CA ILE A 214 -14.62 -7.79 -11.67
C ILE A 214 -14.78 -6.30 -11.94
N LEU A 215 -15.92 -5.72 -11.56
CA LEU A 215 -16.06 -4.27 -11.40
C LEU A 215 -15.86 -3.92 -9.93
N ARG A 216 -14.88 -3.08 -9.62
CA ARG A 216 -14.58 -2.61 -8.26
C ARG A 216 -14.78 -1.11 -8.13
N SER A 217 -15.33 -0.70 -7.00
CA SER A 217 -15.38 0.67 -6.50
C SER A 217 -15.37 0.63 -4.97
N ASP A 218 -15.68 1.74 -4.33
CA ASP A 218 -15.81 1.87 -2.89
C ASP A 218 -17.08 2.67 -2.58
N LEU A 219 -17.73 2.37 -1.46
CA LEU A 219 -18.85 3.20 -0.96
C LEU A 219 -18.29 4.38 -0.17
N LEU A 220 -18.69 5.58 -0.59
CA LEU A 220 -18.35 6.85 0.02
C LEU A 220 -19.38 7.22 1.07
N PHE A 221 -18.89 7.67 2.21
CA PHE A 221 -19.68 8.11 3.34
C PHE A 221 -19.32 9.56 3.64
N HIS A 222 -20.35 10.33 3.98
CA HIS A 222 -20.18 11.69 4.47
C HIS A 222 -20.44 11.75 5.97
N ARG A 223 -19.72 12.61 6.68
CA ARG A 223 -19.99 12.84 8.09
C ARG A 223 -21.27 13.66 8.24
N THR A 224 -22.12 13.28 9.18
CA THR A 224 -23.25 14.05 9.68
C THR A 224 -22.86 14.62 11.04
N GLN A 225 -22.29 15.83 11.08
CA GLN A 225 -22.26 16.64 12.31
C GLN A 225 -23.13 17.87 12.09
N GLY A 226 -23.74 18.38 13.18
CA GLY A 226 -24.56 19.60 13.15
C GLY A 226 -23.80 20.76 12.53
N GLU A 227 -24.53 21.68 11.90
CA GLU A 227 -24.09 22.68 10.90
C GLU A 227 -22.92 23.62 11.27
N ASP A 228 -22.21 23.44 12.39
CA ASP A 228 -21.19 24.37 12.92
C ASP A 228 -19.83 23.73 13.30
N ALA A 229 -19.50 22.52 12.84
CA ALA A 229 -18.15 21.97 13.08
C ALA A 229 -17.17 22.40 11.97
N GLU A 230 -16.28 23.36 12.29
CA GLU A 230 -15.12 23.72 11.46
C GLU A 230 -14.34 22.46 11.03
N PRO A 231 -13.88 22.36 9.77
CA PRO A 231 -13.09 21.22 9.32
C PRO A 231 -11.83 21.11 10.19
N ILE A 232 -11.70 20.00 10.92
CA ILE A 232 -10.51 19.75 11.72
C ILE A 232 -9.34 19.66 10.73
N ALA A 233 -8.51 20.71 10.68
CA ALA A 233 -7.17 20.60 10.14
C ALA A 233 -6.42 19.61 11.03
N THR A 234 -6.52 18.31 10.72
CA THR A 234 -5.95 17.27 11.57
C THR A 234 -4.43 17.41 11.52
N ALA A 235 -3.83 17.60 12.70
CA ALA A 235 -2.38 17.51 12.85
C ALA A 235 -1.85 16.14 12.36
N HIS A 236 -2.70 15.12 12.28
CA HIS A 236 -2.37 13.77 11.83
C HIS A 236 -2.64 13.56 10.33
N HIS A 237 -1.96 12.55 9.75
CA HIS A 237 -2.24 12.11 8.38
C HIS A 237 -3.61 11.42 8.28
N GLN A 238 -4.27 11.59 7.14
CA GLN A 238 -5.48 10.85 6.82
C GLN A 238 -5.11 9.51 6.19
N GLY A 239 -5.08 8.46 7.00
CA GLY A 239 -4.61 7.13 6.62
C GLY A 239 -3.09 7.01 6.64
N TYR A 240 -2.55 6.13 5.81
CA TYR A 240 -1.22 5.54 5.99
C TYR A 240 -0.11 6.60 5.97
N ILE A 241 0.88 6.47 6.85
CA ILE A 241 2.16 7.16 6.69
C ILE A 241 3.11 6.19 5.98
N TRP A 242 3.81 6.66 4.96
CA TRP A 242 4.69 5.82 4.14
C TRP A 242 6.17 6.04 4.39
N ALA A 243 6.54 7.28 4.75
CA ALA A 243 7.93 7.67 4.85
C ALA A 243 8.14 8.72 5.93
N LEU A 244 9.27 8.60 6.61
CA LEU A 244 9.81 9.56 7.56
C LEU A 244 11.19 10.05 7.08
N ALA A 245 11.53 11.28 7.44
CA ALA A 245 12.88 11.82 7.28
C ALA A 245 13.23 12.71 8.48
N THR A 246 14.41 12.51 9.05
CA THR A 246 14.96 13.43 10.05
C THR A 246 15.42 14.71 9.37
N LEU A 247 15.24 15.84 10.06
CA LEU A 247 15.62 17.16 9.54
C LEU A 247 16.89 17.66 10.21
N ALA A 248 17.79 18.28 9.45
CA ALA A 248 19.06 18.80 9.99
C ALA A 248 18.85 19.86 11.09
N GLY A 249 17.79 20.67 10.96
CA GLY A 249 17.38 21.67 11.95
C GLY A 249 16.68 21.10 13.20
N GLY A 250 16.58 19.78 13.33
CA GLY A 250 15.87 19.08 14.40
C GLY A 250 14.44 18.67 14.01
N GLY A 251 13.93 17.64 14.68
CA GLY A 251 12.62 17.07 14.40
C GLY A 251 12.59 16.17 13.17
N LEU A 252 11.41 16.03 12.55
CA LEU A 252 11.19 15.14 11.42
C LEU A 252 10.13 15.65 10.44
N ALA A 253 10.12 15.05 9.25
CA ALA A 253 9.03 15.14 8.28
C ALA A 253 8.37 13.76 8.10
N SER A 254 7.05 13.73 7.90
CA SER A 254 6.29 12.52 7.58
C SER A 254 5.49 12.71 6.28
N GLY A 255 5.46 11.68 5.44
CA GLY A 255 4.76 11.69 4.14
C GLY A 255 3.67 10.62 4.12
N GLY A 256 2.45 11.02 3.75
CA GLY A 256 1.28 10.15 3.90
C GLY A 256 0.55 9.80 2.63
N ARG A 257 -0.45 8.93 2.80
CA ARG A 257 -1.38 8.51 1.76
C ARG A 257 -2.18 9.69 1.19
N ASP A 258 -2.49 10.65 2.06
CA ASP A 258 -3.21 11.88 1.79
C ASP A 258 -2.47 12.87 0.88
N GLY A 259 -1.26 12.55 0.44
CA GLY A 259 -0.45 13.41 -0.43
C GLY A 259 0.17 14.60 0.31
N ASN A 260 0.01 14.67 1.63
CA ASN A 260 0.59 15.73 2.43
C ASN A 260 1.93 15.29 3.03
N ILE A 261 2.75 16.29 3.33
CA ILE A 261 3.94 16.15 4.17
C ILE A 261 3.69 16.94 5.43
N ARG A 262 4.00 16.41 6.60
CA ARG A 262 3.90 17.14 7.86
C ARG A 262 5.27 17.27 8.50
N LEU A 263 5.54 18.45 9.05
CA LEU A 263 6.78 18.76 9.76
C LEU A 263 6.51 18.78 11.26
N TRP A 264 7.41 18.19 12.04
CA TRP A 264 7.25 17.95 13.47
C TRP A 264 8.51 18.36 14.21
N LYS A 265 8.35 18.88 15.43
CA LYS A 265 9.44 19.00 16.38
C LYS A 265 9.81 17.62 16.94
N ALA A 266 10.96 17.54 17.60
CA ALA A 266 11.43 16.31 18.24
C ALA A 266 10.49 15.82 19.36
N ASP A 267 9.73 16.72 19.99
CA ASP A 267 8.74 16.42 21.04
C ASP A 267 7.35 16.02 20.49
N GLY A 268 7.21 15.89 19.17
CA GLY A 268 5.95 15.55 18.51
C GLY A 268 5.01 16.73 18.25
N THR A 269 5.42 17.96 18.60
CA THR A 269 4.63 19.15 18.26
C THR A 269 4.60 19.35 16.74
N ALA A 270 3.40 19.38 16.15
CA ALA A 270 3.21 19.70 14.74
C ALA A 270 3.66 21.14 14.44
N ILE A 271 4.40 21.32 13.35
CA ILE A 271 4.92 22.62 12.89
C ILE A 271 4.09 23.13 11.72
N ARG A 272 3.96 22.31 10.67
CA ARG A 272 3.35 22.71 9.40
C ARG A 272 2.95 21.50 8.55
N THR A 273 1.93 21.69 7.72
CA THR A 273 1.59 20.79 6.62
C THR A 273 2.01 21.39 5.28
N LEU A 274 2.74 20.61 4.47
CA LEU A 274 3.10 20.94 3.10
C LEU A 274 2.14 20.21 2.16
N THR A 275 1.36 20.98 1.41
CA THR A 275 0.35 20.49 0.48
C THR A 275 0.83 20.68 -0.95
N GLY A 276 0.53 19.72 -1.82
CA GLY A 276 0.77 19.89 -3.26
C GLY A 276 0.92 18.61 -4.07
N HIS A 277 1.39 17.51 -3.48
CA HIS A 277 1.38 16.22 -4.18
C HIS A 277 -0.07 15.77 -4.43
N GLY A 278 -0.33 15.25 -5.62
CA GLY A 278 -1.68 14.80 -6.01
C GLY A 278 -1.99 13.38 -5.56
N GLN A 279 -0.98 12.65 -5.10
CA GLN A 279 -1.07 11.29 -4.59
C GLN A 279 -0.05 11.08 -3.47
N SER A 280 -0.10 9.91 -2.86
CA SER A 280 0.68 9.56 -1.67
C SER A 280 2.18 9.84 -1.82
N VAL A 281 2.75 10.42 -0.76
CA VAL A 281 4.19 10.71 -0.67
C VAL A 281 4.90 9.45 -0.18
N LEU A 282 5.81 8.90 -0.99
CA LEU A 282 6.44 7.60 -0.75
C LEU A 282 7.88 7.69 -0.24
N GLY A 283 8.48 8.86 -0.32
CA GLY A 283 9.86 9.07 0.10
C GLY A 283 10.14 10.53 0.39
N LEU A 284 10.99 10.74 1.39
CA LEU A 284 11.42 12.03 1.88
C LEU A 284 12.94 12.00 2.11
N ALA A 285 13.61 13.10 1.80
CA ALA A 285 15.02 13.28 2.12
C ALA A 285 15.29 14.74 2.50
N ASP A 286 15.90 14.97 3.66
CA ASP A 286 16.52 16.26 3.96
C ASP A 286 17.74 16.44 3.06
N ILE A 287 17.74 17.51 2.26
CA ILE A 287 18.81 17.79 1.28
C ILE A 287 19.67 18.99 1.72
N GLY A 288 19.61 19.35 3.00
CA GLY A 288 20.42 20.40 3.61
C GLY A 288 19.87 21.81 3.41
N ASN A 289 20.44 22.78 4.13
CA ASN A 289 20.12 24.21 4.00
C ASN A 289 18.62 24.55 4.12
N GLY A 290 17.89 23.80 4.96
CA GLY A 290 16.44 24.00 5.15
C GLY A 290 15.59 23.54 3.96
N LEU A 291 16.13 22.65 3.11
CA LEU A 291 15.43 22.08 1.97
C LEU A 291 15.08 20.61 2.22
N LEU A 292 13.87 20.24 1.82
CA LEU A 292 13.37 18.87 1.82
C LEU A 292 13.02 18.47 0.39
N ALA A 293 13.41 17.27 -0.02
CA ALA A 293 12.97 16.64 -1.25
C ALA A 293 11.93 15.56 -0.96
N SER A 294 10.90 15.46 -1.81
CA SER A 294 9.86 14.44 -1.68
C SER A 294 9.49 13.83 -3.02
N ILE A 295 9.15 12.55 -2.99
CA ILE A 295 8.66 11.79 -4.15
C ILE A 295 7.29 11.19 -3.89
N SER A 296 6.52 10.99 -4.95
CA SER A 296 5.13 10.53 -4.84
C SER A 296 4.71 9.56 -5.94
N ARG A 297 3.63 8.82 -5.67
CA ARG A 297 2.88 8.06 -6.68
C ARG A 297 2.41 8.94 -7.85
N ASP A 298 2.27 10.25 -7.66
CA ASP A 298 1.96 11.20 -8.74
C ASP A 298 3.10 11.37 -9.76
N ARG A 299 4.22 10.65 -9.57
CA ARG A 299 5.40 10.57 -10.43
C ARG A 299 6.32 11.79 -10.32
N THR A 300 6.04 12.70 -9.39
CA THR A 300 6.81 13.93 -9.23
C THR A 300 7.84 13.85 -8.12
N LEU A 301 8.94 14.57 -8.31
CA LEU A 301 9.89 14.99 -7.28
C LEU A 301 9.64 16.46 -6.98
N ARG A 302 9.51 16.80 -5.71
CA ARG A 302 9.28 18.18 -5.24
C ARG A 302 10.32 18.62 -4.25
N PHE A 303 10.63 19.91 -4.27
CA PHE A 303 11.59 20.56 -3.41
C PHE A 303 10.88 21.61 -2.57
N TRP A 304 11.11 21.60 -1.26
CA TRP A 304 10.39 22.41 -0.31
C TRP A 304 11.35 23.20 0.56
N ALA A 305 11.06 24.47 0.81
CA ALA A 305 11.69 25.22 1.88
C ALA A 305 10.97 24.93 3.20
N THR A 306 11.60 24.21 4.13
CA THR A 306 10.95 23.73 5.36
C THR A 306 10.47 24.87 6.26
N ALA A 307 11.22 25.98 6.34
CA ALA A 307 10.86 27.14 7.15
C ALA A 307 9.58 27.84 6.67
N SER A 308 9.44 28.05 5.35
CA SER A 308 8.28 28.72 4.76
C SER A 308 7.13 27.77 4.43
N GLY A 309 7.44 26.48 4.26
CA GLY A 309 6.54 25.47 3.71
C GLY A 309 6.28 25.56 2.21
N ARG A 310 6.96 26.47 1.49
CA ARG A 310 6.72 26.68 0.07
C ARG A 310 7.33 25.55 -0.76
N CYS A 311 6.55 25.02 -1.70
CA CYS A 311 7.06 24.21 -2.81
C CYS A 311 7.87 25.12 -3.75
N LEU A 312 9.18 24.92 -3.81
CA LEU A 312 10.09 25.70 -4.63
C LEU A 312 10.13 25.21 -6.08
N LYS A 313 10.02 23.89 -6.28
CA LYS A 313 10.11 23.27 -7.59
C LYS A 313 9.35 21.93 -7.60
N THR A 314 8.74 21.64 -8.74
CA THR A 314 8.13 20.34 -9.05
C THR A 314 8.67 19.87 -10.39
N VAL A 315 9.16 18.63 -10.44
CA VAL A 315 9.61 18.00 -11.69
C VAL A 315 8.98 16.62 -11.83
N THR A 316 8.65 16.21 -13.05
CA THR A 316 8.27 14.82 -13.32
C THR A 316 9.54 13.97 -13.23
N ALA A 317 9.62 13.14 -12.20
CA ALA A 317 10.81 12.34 -11.93
C ALA A 317 10.83 11.06 -12.77
N HIS A 318 9.68 10.40 -12.86
CA HIS A 318 9.56 9.07 -13.46
C HIS A 318 8.34 8.97 -14.39
N ARG A 319 8.33 7.97 -15.28
CA ARG A 319 7.19 7.66 -16.15
C ARG A 319 6.04 6.96 -15.40
N ALA A 320 6.39 6.27 -14.32
CA ALA A 320 5.50 5.65 -13.34
C ALA A 320 5.78 6.21 -11.93
N ALA A 321 5.17 5.62 -10.89
CA ALA A 321 5.33 6.10 -9.51
C ALA A 321 6.81 6.24 -9.10
N ALA A 322 7.14 7.32 -8.40
CA ALA A 322 8.46 7.47 -7.77
C ALA A 322 8.40 6.83 -6.37
N LEU A 323 9.29 5.88 -6.09
CA LEU A 323 9.17 4.93 -4.98
C LEU A 323 10.23 5.12 -3.88
N SER A 324 11.44 5.53 -4.24
CA SER A 324 12.54 5.74 -3.31
C SER A 324 13.33 7.01 -3.61
N ILE A 325 13.92 7.59 -2.58
CA ILE A 325 14.78 8.77 -2.68
C ILE A 325 15.94 8.63 -1.70
N ALA A 326 17.14 9.01 -2.14
CA ALA A 326 18.33 9.09 -1.30
C ALA A 326 19.11 10.37 -1.63
N ARG A 327 19.55 11.08 -0.59
CA ARG A 327 20.59 12.11 -0.74
C ARG A 327 21.93 11.39 -0.81
N LEU A 328 22.70 11.69 -1.84
CA LEU A 328 24.05 11.13 -2.03
C LEU A 328 25.13 12.11 -1.56
N SER A 329 24.91 13.40 -1.78
CA SER A 329 25.74 14.49 -1.26
C SER A 329 24.94 15.79 -1.17
N ASP A 330 25.57 16.91 -0.83
CA ASP A 330 24.95 18.25 -0.82
C ASP A 330 24.42 18.71 -2.18
N ARG A 331 24.87 18.06 -3.26
CA ARG A 331 24.56 18.47 -4.65
C ARG A 331 23.85 17.40 -5.44
N LEU A 332 23.72 16.17 -4.92
CA LEU A 332 23.27 15.01 -5.67
C LEU A 332 22.21 14.21 -4.91
N ILE A 333 21.13 13.91 -5.61
CA ILE A 333 20.00 13.12 -5.12
C ILE A 333 19.71 12.01 -6.14
N ALA A 334 19.36 10.83 -5.68
CA ALA A 334 18.88 9.73 -6.51
C ALA A 334 17.40 9.44 -6.22
N THR A 335 16.62 9.13 -7.26
CA THR A 335 15.25 8.63 -7.13
C THR A 335 15.07 7.32 -7.89
N GLY A 336 14.34 6.36 -7.30
CA GLY A 336 14.02 5.07 -7.92
C GLY A 336 12.53 4.99 -8.25
N GLY A 337 12.20 4.38 -9.39
CA GLY A 337 10.83 4.36 -9.92
C GLY A 337 10.23 2.98 -10.14
N ALA A 338 8.91 2.95 -10.24
CA ALA A 338 8.13 1.84 -10.79
C ALA A 338 8.35 1.64 -12.31
N ASP A 339 9.04 2.58 -12.96
CA ASP A 339 9.51 2.46 -14.35
C ASP A 339 10.87 1.77 -14.48
N HIS A 340 11.33 1.14 -13.38
CA HIS A 340 12.56 0.35 -13.27
C HIS A 340 13.85 1.16 -13.41
N SER A 341 13.74 2.48 -13.47
CA SER A 341 14.89 3.38 -13.61
C SER A 341 15.30 3.99 -12.27
N ILE A 342 16.56 4.40 -12.21
CA ILE A 342 17.07 5.33 -11.19
C ILE A 342 17.43 6.64 -11.90
N GLN A 343 16.98 7.77 -11.37
CA GLN A 343 17.31 9.10 -11.89
C GLN A 343 18.22 9.83 -10.91
N LEU A 344 19.25 10.49 -11.42
CA LEU A 344 20.13 11.37 -10.66
C LEU A 344 19.77 12.83 -10.90
N TRP A 345 19.73 13.61 -9.82
CA TRP A 345 19.28 15.00 -9.83
C TRP A 345 20.29 15.89 -9.11
N SER A 346 20.44 17.12 -9.60
CA SER A 346 21.07 18.16 -8.80
C SER A 346 20.18 18.53 -7.62
N ALA A 347 20.75 19.12 -6.56
CA ALA A 347 19.98 19.67 -5.44
C ALA A 347 18.99 20.79 -5.86
N GLN A 348 19.18 21.36 -7.06
CA GLN A 348 18.30 22.34 -7.68
C GLN A 348 17.20 21.69 -8.55
N GLY A 349 17.14 20.36 -8.60
CA GLY A 349 16.15 19.58 -9.34
C GLY A 349 16.37 19.58 -10.84
N GLU A 350 17.61 19.63 -11.30
CA GLU A 350 17.96 19.38 -12.70
C GLU A 350 18.25 17.90 -12.88
N ARG A 351 17.69 17.27 -13.91
CA ARG A 351 17.98 15.87 -14.22
C ARG A 351 19.39 15.78 -14.79
N LEU A 352 20.25 15.02 -14.12
CA LEU A 352 21.64 14.84 -14.53
C LEU A 352 21.78 13.62 -15.43
N ARG A 353 21.39 12.44 -14.93
CA ARG A 353 21.60 11.15 -15.60
C ARG A 353 20.52 10.14 -15.19
N MET A 354 20.43 9.06 -15.96
CA MET A 354 19.56 7.91 -15.70
C MET A 354 20.44 6.65 -15.63
N LEU A 355 20.22 5.81 -14.62
CA LEU A 355 20.81 4.49 -14.52
C LEU A 355 19.75 3.44 -14.87
N GLU A 356 20.05 2.63 -15.88
CA GLU A 356 19.18 1.56 -16.36
C GLU A 356 19.76 0.19 -15.98
N GLY A 357 18.89 -0.79 -15.75
CA GLY A 357 19.31 -2.18 -15.59
C GLY A 357 18.39 -3.05 -14.75
N HIS A 358 17.63 -2.47 -13.81
CA HIS A 358 16.59 -3.19 -13.09
C HIS A 358 15.46 -3.62 -14.01
N GLN A 359 14.82 -4.74 -13.68
CA GLN A 359 13.69 -5.32 -14.42
C GLN A 359 12.39 -5.28 -13.63
N GLY A 360 12.38 -4.56 -12.51
CA GLY A 360 11.23 -4.36 -11.66
C GLY A 360 11.35 -3.04 -10.90
N TRP A 361 10.36 -2.75 -10.06
CA TRP A 361 10.30 -1.53 -9.26
C TRP A 361 11.56 -1.33 -8.40
N VAL A 362 12.07 -0.10 -8.31
CA VAL A 362 13.22 0.24 -7.46
C VAL A 362 12.74 0.74 -6.10
N TRP A 363 12.63 -0.18 -5.14
CA TRP A 363 12.03 0.06 -3.84
C TRP A 363 12.89 0.83 -2.86
N GLY A 364 14.21 0.69 -2.97
CA GLY A 364 15.13 1.27 -2.01
C GLY A 364 16.40 1.77 -2.66
N LEU A 365 16.91 2.88 -2.13
CA LEU A 365 18.18 3.50 -2.50
C LEU A 365 18.92 3.87 -1.22
N ALA A 366 20.22 3.60 -1.18
CA ALA A 366 21.08 4.00 -0.07
C ALA A 366 22.41 4.54 -0.59
N ALA A 367 22.86 5.66 -0.02
CA ALA A 367 24.20 6.20 -0.26
C ALA A 367 25.22 5.31 0.46
N LEU A 368 26.16 4.74 -0.28
CA LEU A 368 27.26 3.96 0.31
C LEU A 368 28.51 4.82 0.50
N ALA A 369 28.76 5.73 -0.45
CA ALA A 369 29.76 6.78 -0.42
C ALA A 369 29.32 7.89 -1.40
N ASP A 370 30.06 9.00 -1.48
CA ASP A 370 29.71 10.14 -2.34
C ASP A 370 29.40 9.76 -3.80
N ASP A 371 30.13 8.76 -4.34
CA ASP A 371 30.02 8.30 -5.72
C ASP A 371 29.49 6.86 -5.86
N LEU A 372 29.01 6.25 -4.76
CA LEU A 372 28.48 4.89 -4.75
C LEU A 372 27.05 4.85 -4.22
N LEU A 373 26.16 4.29 -5.04
CA LEU A 373 24.75 4.10 -4.71
C LEU A 373 24.43 2.61 -4.67
N ALA A 374 23.73 2.18 -3.62
CA ALA A 374 23.13 0.84 -3.56
C ALA A 374 21.63 0.93 -3.88
N SER A 375 21.11 -0.04 -4.64
CA SER A 375 19.68 -0.13 -4.96
C SER A 375 19.13 -1.54 -4.73
N ALA A 376 17.90 -1.59 -4.22
CA ALA A 376 17.12 -2.80 -3.98
C ALA A 376 15.84 -2.77 -4.80
N SER A 377 15.52 -3.89 -5.46
CA SER A 377 14.43 -3.95 -6.43
C SER A 377 13.49 -5.14 -6.27
N GLU A 378 12.28 -4.95 -6.77
CA GLU A 378 11.26 -5.97 -6.99
C GLU A 378 11.76 -7.16 -7.81
N ASP A 379 12.76 -6.95 -8.69
CA ASP A 379 13.39 -8.01 -9.47
C ASP A 379 14.27 -8.95 -8.62
N GLY A 380 14.34 -8.72 -7.30
CA GLY A 380 15.14 -9.48 -6.35
C GLY A 380 16.65 -9.19 -6.43
N SER A 381 17.06 -8.12 -7.11
CA SER A 381 18.47 -7.74 -7.19
C SER A 381 18.84 -6.60 -6.26
N LEU A 382 19.99 -6.78 -5.61
CA LEU A 382 20.79 -5.73 -4.99
C LEU A 382 21.89 -5.32 -5.98
N ARG A 383 22.00 -4.04 -6.29
CA ARG A 383 23.03 -3.50 -7.20
C ARG A 383 23.81 -2.37 -6.55
N ILE A 384 25.11 -2.32 -6.84
CA ILE A 384 26.00 -1.20 -6.50
C ILE A 384 26.37 -0.48 -7.79
N TRP A 385 26.15 0.82 -7.80
CA TRP A 385 26.37 1.70 -8.93
C TRP A 385 27.55 2.63 -8.64
N ASP A 386 28.47 2.68 -9.58
CA ASP A 386 29.50 3.69 -9.64
C ASP A 386 28.97 4.89 -10.44
N LEU A 387 28.81 6.02 -9.75
CA LEU A 387 28.20 7.21 -10.33
C LEU A 387 29.18 8.02 -11.17
N GLN A 388 30.49 7.78 -11.08
CA GLN A 388 31.47 8.39 -11.98
C GLN A 388 31.54 7.64 -13.31
N ARG A 389 31.39 6.31 -13.26
CA ARG A 389 31.45 5.42 -14.43
C ARG A 389 30.09 5.17 -15.08
N ASP A 390 29.00 5.57 -14.42
CA ASP A 390 27.62 5.30 -14.80
C ASP A 390 27.35 3.80 -15.04
N GLN A 391 27.89 2.95 -14.17
CA GLN A 391 27.86 1.49 -14.34
C GLN A 391 27.50 0.76 -13.05
N CYS A 392 26.79 -0.35 -13.21
CA CYS A 392 26.59 -1.33 -12.14
C CYS A 392 27.89 -2.13 -11.97
N ILE A 393 28.60 -1.94 -10.86
CA ILE A 393 29.89 -2.58 -10.59
C ILE A 393 29.77 -3.86 -9.77
N ALA A 394 28.66 -4.05 -9.04
CA ALA A 394 28.36 -5.29 -8.34
C ALA A 394 26.85 -5.57 -8.33
N ARG A 395 26.48 -6.86 -8.40
CA ARG A 395 25.09 -7.33 -8.33
C ARG A 395 24.98 -8.62 -7.54
N ARG A 396 23.93 -8.72 -6.72
CA ARG A 396 23.46 -9.97 -6.10
C ARG A 396 22.00 -10.21 -6.41
N GLN A 397 21.64 -11.47 -6.53
CA GLN A 397 20.26 -11.91 -6.81
C GLN A 397 19.77 -12.74 -5.63
N THR A 398 18.58 -12.41 -5.14
CA THR A 398 17.85 -13.17 -4.12
C THR A 398 16.61 -13.82 -4.74
N PRO A 399 16.06 -14.87 -4.10
CA PRO A 399 14.87 -15.56 -4.60
C PRO A 399 13.57 -14.74 -4.44
N HIS A 400 13.60 -13.67 -3.65
CA HIS A 400 12.42 -12.86 -3.32
C HIS A 400 12.63 -11.39 -3.67
N PRO A 401 11.55 -10.65 -4.01
CA PRO A 401 11.57 -9.21 -4.21
C PRO A 401 12.13 -8.47 -3.00
N MET A 402 13.11 -7.59 -3.22
CA MET A 402 13.63 -6.72 -2.16
C MET A 402 12.77 -5.47 -2.03
N ARG A 403 12.48 -5.06 -0.78
CA ARG A 403 11.54 -3.97 -0.45
C ARG A 403 12.21 -2.75 0.15
N THR A 404 13.38 -2.90 0.73
CA THR A 404 14.05 -1.83 1.45
C THR A 404 15.55 -2.10 1.50
N ILE A 405 16.32 -1.02 1.57
CA ILE A 405 17.75 -1.04 1.81
C ILE A 405 18.13 0.13 2.70
N ASP A 406 19.15 -0.08 3.53
CA ASP A 406 19.87 1.00 4.19
C ASP A 406 21.35 0.69 4.25
N ALA A 407 22.15 1.73 4.38
CA ALA A 407 23.61 1.64 4.41
C ALA A 407 24.17 2.23 5.70
N HIS A 408 25.12 1.51 6.26
CA HIS A 408 26.05 1.95 7.29
C HIS A 408 27.46 1.89 6.67
N PRO A 409 28.45 2.69 7.12
CA PRO A 409 29.80 2.71 6.55
C PRO A 409 30.45 1.33 6.33
N GLU A 410 30.10 0.33 7.14
CA GLU A 410 30.68 -1.01 7.08
C GLU A 410 29.70 -2.10 6.60
N ALA A 411 28.43 -1.78 6.40
CA ALA A 411 27.41 -2.79 6.09
C ALA A 411 26.21 -2.24 5.31
N LEU A 412 25.62 -3.08 4.48
CA LEU A 412 24.29 -2.86 3.89
C LEU A 412 23.31 -3.82 4.52
N ALA A 413 22.08 -3.37 4.74
CA ALA A 413 20.96 -4.23 5.13
C ALA A 413 19.88 -4.15 4.06
N THR A 414 19.31 -5.30 3.67
CA THR A 414 18.14 -5.37 2.78
C THR A 414 17.04 -6.18 3.42
N GLY A 415 15.79 -5.74 3.27
CA GLY A 415 14.59 -6.49 3.66
C GLY A 415 13.79 -6.95 2.44
N ASP A 416 13.18 -8.13 2.51
CA ASP A 416 12.42 -8.72 1.40
C ASP A 416 10.91 -8.88 1.68
N ALA A 417 10.17 -9.26 0.63
CA ALA A 417 8.72 -9.45 0.69
C ALA A 417 8.24 -10.63 1.58
N ASN A 418 9.16 -11.46 2.07
CA ASN A 418 8.87 -12.64 2.88
C ASN A 418 9.41 -12.51 4.31
N GLY A 419 9.76 -11.29 4.74
CA GLY A 419 10.16 -11.03 6.11
C GLY A 419 11.62 -11.30 6.42
N ASN A 420 12.44 -11.62 5.42
CA ASN A 420 13.86 -11.85 5.62
C ASN A 420 14.65 -10.56 5.54
N VAL A 421 15.67 -10.47 6.40
CA VAL A 421 16.71 -9.45 6.36
C VAL A 421 18.03 -10.10 6.00
N ARG A 422 18.78 -9.47 5.09
CA ARG A 422 20.13 -9.88 4.70
C ARG A 422 21.10 -8.73 4.94
N LEU A 423 22.26 -9.06 5.48
CA LEU A 423 23.37 -8.15 5.68
C LEU A 423 24.45 -8.43 4.64
N TRP A 424 25.07 -7.35 4.16
CA TRP A 424 26.07 -7.42 3.12
C TRP A 424 27.28 -6.56 3.45
N ALA A 425 28.46 -7.04 3.07
CA ALA A 425 29.68 -6.27 3.02
C ALA A 425 30.05 -5.95 1.57
N PHE A 426 30.56 -4.74 1.34
CA PHE A 426 31.08 -4.32 0.04
C PHE A 426 32.47 -3.71 0.22
N ASP A 427 33.49 -4.29 -0.44
CA ASP A 427 34.90 -3.88 -0.31
C ASP A 427 35.39 -2.97 -1.45
N GLY A 428 34.48 -2.52 -2.33
CA GLY A 428 34.81 -1.77 -3.55
C GLY A 428 34.69 -2.60 -4.83
N GLU A 429 34.79 -3.93 -4.74
CA GLU A 429 34.69 -4.84 -5.88
C GLU A 429 33.65 -5.94 -5.65
N ARG A 430 33.63 -6.52 -4.45
CA ARG A 430 32.84 -7.69 -4.10
C ARG A 430 31.76 -7.32 -3.10
N LEU A 431 30.53 -7.58 -3.50
CA LEU A 431 29.37 -7.58 -2.61
C LEU A 431 29.16 -9.00 -2.06
N VAL A 432 29.26 -9.19 -0.75
CA VAL A 432 29.17 -10.52 -0.11
C VAL A 432 28.09 -10.50 0.97
N GLU A 433 27.23 -11.51 0.98
CA GLU A 433 26.27 -11.71 2.07
C GLU A 433 27.04 -12.16 3.32
N THR A 434 26.91 -11.42 4.42
CA THR A 434 27.58 -11.71 5.69
C THR A 434 26.66 -12.44 6.66
N ALA A 435 25.35 -12.19 6.59
CA ALA A 435 24.34 -12.88 7.37
C ALA A 435 22.95 -12.76 6.74
N SER A 436 22.04 -13.66 7.14
CA SER A 436 20.63 -13.60 6.81
C SER A 436 19.79 -14.18 7.94
N PHE A 437 18.63 -13.60 8.22
CA PHE A 437 17.70 -14.07 9.23
C PHE A 437 16.26 -13.65 8.89
N THR A 438 15.27 -14.39 9.40
CA THR A 438 13.86 -14.02 9.29
C THR A 438 13.52 -13.05 10.43
N ALA A 439 13.34 -11.78 10.10
CA ALA A 439 13.08 -10.71 11.06
C ALA A 439 11.57 -10.49 11.29
N HIS A 440 10.74 -10.85 10.31
CA HIS A 440 9.30 -10.62 10.32
C HIS A 440 8.55 -11.82 9.74
N ALA A 441 7.29 -12.00 10.15
CA ALA A 441 6.41 -13.05 9.60
C ALA A 441 5.77 -12.67 8.25
N ALA A 442 5.91 -11.41 7.84
CA ALA A 442 5.43 -10.86 6.57
C ALA A 442 6.45 -9.84 6.02
N ALA A 443 6.14 -9.17 4.92
CA ALA A 443 7.10 -8.31 4.21
C ALA A 443 7.79 -7.27 5.13
N VAL A 444 9.09 -7.11 4.95
CA VAL A 444 9.88 -6.06 5.62
C VAL A 444 9.65 -4.75 4.88
N ARG A 445 9.03 -3.77 5.54
CA ARG A 445 8.73 -2.44 5.00
C ARG A 445 9.92 -1.50 5.08
N ARG A 446 10.71 -1.61 6.14
CA ARG A 446 11.91 -0.78 6.33
C ARG A 446 12.99 -1.53 7.08
N VAL A 447 14.24 -1.29 6.69
CA VAL A 447 15.42 -1.53 7.51
C VAL A 447 16.13 -0.20 7.68
N ARG A 448 16.65 0.10 8.86
CA ARG A 448 17.43 1.30 9.16
C ARG A 448 18.55 1.01 10.13
N PHE A 449 19.77 1.40 9.80
CA PHE A 449 20.83 1.44 10.78
C PHE A 449 20.61 2.65 11.70
N LEU A 450 20.64 2.38 13.01
CA LEU A 450 20.70 3.41 14.04
C LEU A 450 22.16 3.87 14.18
N ARG A 451 22.37 5.06 14.75
CA ARG A 451 23.71 5.67 14.89
C ARG A 451 24.67 4.85 15.73
N ASP A 452 24.14 4.03 16.64
CA ASP A 452 24.93 3.13 17.48
C ASP A 452 25.26 1.78 16.80
N GLY A 453 24.86 1.60 15.53
CA GLY A 453 25.12 0.41 14.73
C GLY A 453 24.07 -0.69 14.87
N ARG A 454 23.06 -0.53 15.74
CA ARG A 454 21.90 -1.44 15.77
C ARG A 454 21.07 -1.30 14.51
N LEU A 455 20.29 -2.34 14.19
CA LEU A 455 19.37 -2.32 13.06
C LEU A 455 17.93 -2.25 13.56
N ALA A 456 17.17 -1.27 13.07
CA ALA A 456 15.73 -1.23 13.21
C ALA A 456 15.04 -1.85 11.98
N THR A 457 14.01 -2.65 12.19
CA THR A 457 13.23 -3.28 11.11
C THR A 457 11.74 -3.11 11.36
N CYS A 458 10.99 -2.76 10.32
CA CYS A 458 9.54 -2.58 10.35
C CYS A 458 8.88 -3.57 9.39
N GLY A 459 7.76 -4.18 9.79
CA GLY A 459 7.10 -5.21 9.00
C GLY A 459 5.58 -5.14 8.92
N GLU A 460 5.05 -5.88 7.94
CA GLU A 460 3.62 -6.16 7.77
C GLU A 460 3.08 -7.19 8.77
N ASP A 461 3.88 -7.62 9.72
CA ASP A 461 3.45 -8.35 10.91
C ASP A 461 3.09 -7.42 12.08
N ASN A 462 2.96 -6.12 11.78
CA ASN A 462 2.68 -5.04 12.72
C ASN A 462 3.78 -4.81 13.76
N CYS A 463 5.02 -5.23 13.49
CA CYS A 463 6.11 -5.11 14.45
C CYS A 463 7.16 -4.07 14.01
N LEU A 464 7.67 -3.33 15.01
CA LEU A 464 8.99 -2.71 14.98
C LEU A 464 9.94 -3.60 15.80
N ARG A 465 11.13 -3.91 15.28
CA ARG A 465 12.16 -4.68 15.98
C ARG A 465 13.51 -4.00 15.92
N ILE A 466 14.27 -4.04 17.01
CA ILE A 466 15.65 -3.55 17.09
C ILE A 466 16.59 -4.72 17.35
N TRP A 467 17.66 -4.82 16.56
CA TRP A 467 18.59 -5.94 16.55
C TRP A 467 20.01 -5.48 16.84
N ASP A 468 20.76 -6.32 17.55
CA ASP A 468 22.23 -6.24 17.63
C ASP A 468 22.86 -6.91 16.41
N ILE A 469 23.84 -6.27 15.75
CA ILE A 469 24.29 -6.68 14.40
C ILE A 469 25.58 -7.52 14.33
N PRO A 470 26.35 -7.73 15.41
CA PRO A 470 27.20 -8.91 15.43
C PRO A 470 26.44 -10.19 15.78
N SER A 471 25.56 -10.15 16.80
CA SER A 471 24.93 -11.37 17.34
C SER A 471 23.60 -11.74 16.70
N LEU A 472 22.96 -10.82 15.98
CA LEU A 472 21.58 -10.91 15.49
C LEU A 472 20.55 -11.11 16.61
N ALA A 473 20.89 -10.72 17.84
CA ALA A 473 19.98 -10.79 18.97
C ALA A 473 18.87 -9.73 18.82
N LEU A 474 17.61 -10.16 19.01
CA LEU A 474 16.48 -9.25 19.15
C LEU A 474 16.59 -8.54 20.51
N LEU A 475 16.75 -7.22 20.47
CA LEU A 475 16.92 -6.39 21.66
C LEU A 475 15.59 -5.78 22.13
N HIS A 476 14.72 -5.46 21.17
CA HIS A 476 13.45 -4.81 21.43
C HIS A 476 12.43 -5.20 20.36
N GLU A 477 11.19 -5.41 20.77
CA GLU A 477 10.04 -5.60 19.90
C GLU A 477 8.89 -4.74 20.40
N ASP A 478 8.24 -4.06 19.47
CA ASP A 478 7.06 -3.25 19.70
C ASP A 478 5.97 -3.67 18.71
N GLN A 479 4.88 -4.21 19.26
CA GLN A 479 3.76 -4.77 18.52
C GLN A 479 2.64 -3.73 18.38
N ARG A 480 2.19 -3.52 17.15
CA ARG A 480 1.12 -2.58 16.79
C ARG A 480 -0.14 -3.30 16.34
N ILE A 481 -1.22 -2.52 16.22
CA ILE A 481 -2.51 -2.98 15.69
C ILE A 481 -2.49 -3.12 14.16
N ASN A 482 -1.57 -2.45 13.47
CA ASN A 482 -1.45 -2.46 12.02
C ASN A 482 0.03 -2.34 11.60
N PHE A 483 0.32 -2.47 10.31
CA PHE A 483 1.66 -2.53 9.76
C PHE A 483 2.51 -1.34 10.18
N VAL A 484 3.76 -1.61 10.59
CA VAL A 484 4.77 -0.58 10.80
C VAL A 484 5.50 -0.37 9.48
N THR A 485 5.60 0.89 9.05
CA THR A 485 6.02 1.25 7.68
C THR A 485 7.41 1.84 7.61
N ASP A 486 7.78 2.66 8.59
CA ASP A 486 9.07 3.35 8.65
C ASP A 486 9.43 3.67 10.10
N VAL A 487 10.71 3.91 10.32
CA VAL A 487 11.29 4.32 11.60
C VAL A 487 12.48 5.23 11.33
N VAL A 488 12.65 6.27 12.13
CA VAL A 488 13.82 7.15 12.10
C VAL A 488 14.34 7.43 13.50
N GLU A 489 15.64 7.69 13.59
CA GLU A 489 16.29 8.11 14.83
C GLU A 489 16.53 9.63 14.84
N LEU A 490 16.00 10.30 15.84
CA LEU A 490 16.18 11.73 16.05
C LEU A 490 17.59 12.06 16.56
N GLN A 491 17.95 13.35 16.54
CA GLN A 491 19.28 13.78 16.98
C GLN A 491 19.62 13.42 18.44
N GLY A 492 18.60 13.27 19.29
CA GLY A 492 18.75 12.85 20.69
C GLY A 492 18.74 11.34 20.94
N GLY A 493 18.73 10.51 19.89
CA GLY A 493 18.71 9.04 20.00
C GLY A 493 17.32 8.41 20.18
N ALA A 494 16.30 9.22 20.45
CA ALA A 494 14.90 8.76 20.43
C ALA A 494 14.50 8.31 19.02
N THR A 495 13.72 7.24 18.93
CA THR A 495 13.20 6.77 17.65
C THR A 495 11.74 7.17 17.48
N VAL A 496 11.34 7.37 16.22
CA VAL A 496 9.97 7.66 15.83
C VAL A 496 9.57 6.69 14.75
N SER A 497 8.50 5.94 14.96
CA SER A 497 7.94 5.00 13.99
C SER A 497 6.56 5.45 13.49
N CYS A 498 6.14 4.90 12.36
CA CYS A 498 4.81 5.18 11.80
C CYS A 498 4.17 3.96 11.13
N GLY A 499 2.85 4.01 10.94
CA GLY A 499 2.09 2.87 10.44
C GLY A 499 0.95 3.15 9.48
N TYR A 500 0.27 2.07 9.10
CA TYR A 500 -0.94 2.07 8.28
C TYR A 500 -2.18 2.65 9.00
N ASP A 501 -2.14 2.80 10.31
CA ASP A 501 -3.14 3.50 11.10
C ASP A 501 -3.06 5.03 10.96
N GLY A 502 -1.96 5.55 10.40
CA GLY A 502 -1.73 7.00 10.28
C GLY A 502 -1.12 7.62 11.54
N GLU A 503 -0.66 6.81 12.49
CA GLU A 503 -0.07 7.26 13.73
C GLU A 503 1.46 7.39 13.64
N LEU A 504 1.98 8.34 14.42
CA LEU A 504 3.41 8.50 14.70
C LEU A 504 3.62 8.19 16.18
N VAL A 505 4.66 7.41 16.49
CA VAL A 505 4.93 7.02 17.87
C VAL A 505 6.38 7.29 18.21
N TRP A 506 6.59 8.09 19.24
CA TRP A 506 7.89 8.43 19.81
C TRP A 506 8.22 7.45 20.94
N SER A 507 9.47 6.97 20.98
CA SER A 507 9.98 6.12 22.05
C SER A 507 11.28 6.62 22.66
#